data_AF-A0A536PI77-F1
#
_entry.id   AF-A0A536PI77-F1
#
_cell.length_a   1.000
_cell.length_b   1.000
_cell.length_c   1.000
_cell.angle_alpha   90.00
_cell.angle_beta   90.00
_cell.angle_gamma   90.00
#
_symmetry.space_group_name_H-M   'P 1'
#
loop_
_entity.id
_entity.type
_entity.pdbx_description
1 polymer ?
#
loop_
_entity_poly.entity_id
_entity_poly.type
_entity_poly.pdbx_seq_one_letter_code
_entity_poly.pdbx_strand_id
1 'polypeptide(L)'
;MPKSTYERSKGVETIAWREFPLGKGIALSLLDEQSAPARQVGGQALLDTLNQAVELPACRLTVADRPQRHRTREGRLELKTYGYYRVAWDDGQPQRGTIRIYNLTAIRRQVLAPKVFLETLLHEWVHHYDFTGLGLDRSPHTSGFFARVRSVAETLGVGFVAPPKRDQTSQPADDVMVQPDRLRPGGVAPPQWIREQIASIFGGGRGR
;
A
#
# COMPACT_ATOMS: atom_id res chain seq x y z
N MET A 1 6.38 27.34 -7.95
CA MET A 1 5.14 26.76 -7.36
C MET A 1 5.51 25.44 -6.70
N PRO A 2 4.90 25.07 -5.56
CA PRO A 2 5.11 23.75 -4.98
C PRO A 2 4.64 22.66 -5.97
N LYS A 3 5.41 21.58 -6.11
CA LYS A 3 5.05 20.44 -6.97
C LYS A 3 3.73 19.84 -6.51
N SER A 4 2.86 19.51 -7.46
CA SER A 4 1.60 18.81 -7.19
C SER A 4 1.85 17.43 -6.58
N THR A 5 0.85 16.88 -5.87
CA THR A 5 0.93 15.51 -5.32
C THR A 5 1.20 14.46 -6.38
N TYR A 6 0.67 14.64 -7.59
CA TYR A 6 0.97 13.77 -8.73
C TYR A 6 2.47 13.80 -9.08
N GLU A 7 3.05 14.99 -9.25
CA GLU A 7 4.48 15.13 -9.55
C GLU A 7 5.36 14.64 -8.40
N ARG A 8 4.91 14.82 -7.15
CA ARG A 8 5.59 14.28 -5.98
C ARG A 8 5.60 12.76 -5.99
N SER A 9 4.45 12.12 -6.17
CA SER A 9 4.34 10.65 -6.27
C SER A 9 5.16 10.10 -7.44
N LYS A 10 5.14 10.78 -8.60
CA LYS A 10 5.88 10.38 -9.80
C LYS A 10 7.40 10.41 -9.61
N GLY A 11 7.92 11.36 -8.84
CA GLY A 11 9.37 11.58 -8.68
C GLY A 11 10.08 10.67 -7.67
N VAL A 12 9.35 9.82 -6.94
CA VAL A 12 9.93 8.86 -5.98
C VAL A 12 9.76 7.46 -6.55
N GLU A 13 10.83 6.76 -6.86
CA GLU A 13 10.75 5.44 -7.50
C GLU A 13 11.17 4.30 -6.58
N THR A 14 11.95 4.59 -5.54
CA THR A 14 12.49 3.60 -4.60
C THR A 14 12.18 3.98 -3.16
N ILE A 15 12.32 3.00 -2.27
CA ILE A 15 12.16 3.15 -0.82
C ILE A 15 13.54 2.92 -0.19
N ALA A 16 13.93 3.82 0.72
CA ALA A 16 15.18 3.68 1.46
C ALA A 16 14.93 2.83 2.71
N TRP A 17 15.63 1.70 2.81
CA TRP A 17 15.48 0.72 3.89
C TRP A 17 16.62 0.87 4.90
N ARG A 18 16.35 0.69 6.20
CA ARG A 18 17.40 0.63 7.23
C ARG A 18 18.09 -0.74 7.28
N GLU A 19 17.37 -1.78 7.69
CA GLU A 19 17.83 -3.18 7.72
C GLU A 19 16.62 -4.12 7.57
N PHE A 20 16.80 -5.27 6.91
CA PHE A 20 15.68 -6.13 6.52
C PHE A 20 15.95 -7.64 6.53
N PRO A 21 16.37 -8.26 7.66
CA PRO A 21 16.79 -9.65 7.66
C PRO A 21 15.63 -10.66 7.49
N LEU A 22 14.39 -10.34 7.88
CA LEU A 22 13.30 -11.33 7.97
C LEU A 22 12.25 -11.28 6.85
N GLY A 23 12.00 -10.13 6.23
CA GLY A 23 10.79 -10.00 5.41
C GLY A 23 10.80 -10.80 4.10
N LYS A 24 11.98 -11.11 3.55
CA LYS A 24 12.09 -12.06 2.41
C LYS A 24 11.56 -13.43 2.79
N GLY A 25 11.96 -13.96 3.95
CA GLY A 25 11.48 -15.25 4.44
C GLY A 25 9.96 -15.28 4.61
N ILE A 26 9.40 -14.24 5.25
CA ILE A 26 7.95 -14.11 5.45
C ILE A 26 7.20 -14.03 4.12
N ALA A 27 7.70 -13.23 3.17
CA ALA A 27 7.09 -13.08 1.85
C ALA A 27 7.11 -14.40 1.05
N LEU A 28 8.21 -15.17 1.13
CA LEU A 28 8.27 -16.49 0.51
C LEU A 28 7.28 -17.47 1.16
N SER A 29 7.18 -17.50 2.50
CA SER A 29 6.18 -18.34 3.17
C SER A 29 4.74 -17.98 2.78
N LEU A 30 4.44 -16.71 2.55
CA LEU A 30 3.12 -16.28 2.07
C LEU A 30 2.79 -16.78 0.66
N LEU A 31 3.78 -17.14 -0.16
CA LEU A 31 3.56 -17.71 -1.49
C LEU A 31 3.08 -19.16 -1.44
N ASP A 32 3.25 -19.84 -0.31
CA ASP A 32 2.73 -21.19 -0.07
C ASP A 32 1.37 -21.18 0.67
N GLU A 33 0.89 -20.00 1.07
CA GLU A 33 -0.30 -19.88 1.91
C GLU A 33 -1.60 -19.56 1.15
N GLN A 34 -2.66 -20.27 1.52
CA GLN A 34 -3.98 -20.16 0.90
C GLN A 34 -5.12 -19.92 1.90
N SER A 35 -4.92 -20.26 3.17
CA SER A 35 -5.96 -20.04 4.19
C SER A 35 -6.02 -18.57 4.60
N ALA A 36 -7.23 -18.05 4.85
CA ALA A 36 -7.38 -16.69 5.35
C ALA A 36 -6.71 -16.47 6.72
N PRO A 37 -6.77 -17.40 7.70
CA PRO A 37 -6.08 -17.24 8.98
C PRO A 37 -4.56 -17.18 8.84
N ALA A 38 -3.94 -18.06 8.05
CA ALA A 38 -2.49 -18.05 7.87
C ALA A 38 -2.03 -16.79 7.12
N ARG A 39 -2.76 -16.38 6.08
CA ARG A 39 -2.53 -15.10 5.37
C ARG A 39 -2.70 -13.89 6.28
N GLN A 40 -3.62 -13.93 7.23
CA GLN A 40 -3.80 -12.86 8.21
C GLN A 40 -2.58 -12.72 9.12
N VAL A 41 -2.04 -13.84 9.62
CA VAL A 41 -0.87 -13.85 10.50
C VAL A 41 0.40 -13.46 9.73
N GLY A 42 0.70 -14.18 8.63
CA GLY A 42 1.90 -13.93 7.83
C GLY A 42 1.88 -12.56 7.16
N GLY A 43 0.71 -12.13 6.68
CA GLY A 43 0.53 -10.81 6.06
C GLY A 43 0.73 -9.68 7.06
N GLN A 44 0.21 -9.81 8.29
CA GLN A 44 0.45 -8.82 9.34
C GLN A 44 1.94 -8.78 9.71
N ALA A 45 2.58 -9.93 9.90
CA ALA A 45 4.01 -10.01 10.21
C ALA A 45 4.87 -9.35 9.12
N LEU A 46 4.51 -9.52 7.84
CA LEU A 46 5.19 -8.83 6.74
C LEU A 46 4.99 -7.31 6.82
N LEU A 47 3.77 -6.82 7.05
CA LEU A 47 3.51 -5.38 7.20
C LEU A 47 4.30 -4.79 8.37
N ASP A 48 4.34 -5.48 9.52
CA ASP A 48 5.07 -5.01 10.69
C ASP A 48 6.56 -4.93 10.43
N THR A 49 7.12 -5.94 9.73
CA THR A 49 8.53 -5.94 9.31
C THR A 49 8.84 -4.79 8.36
N LEU A 50 7.98 -4.57 7.35
CA LEU A 50 8.15 -3.48 6.38
C LEU A 50 8.04 -2.11 7.07
N ASN A 51 7.03 -1.91 7.92
CA ASN A 51 6.85 -0.66 8.66
C ASN A 51 8.03 -0.37 9.57
N GLN A 52 8.54 -1.38 10.28
CA GLN A 52 9.72 -1.21 11.14
C GLN A 52 10.96 -0.80 10.35
N ALA A 53 11.17 -1.42 9.18
CA ALA A 53 12.35 -1.18 8.35
C ALA A 53 12.43 0.25 7.77
N VAL A 54 11.29 0.94 7.69
CA VAL A 54 11.16 2.32 7.21
C VAL A 54 10.54 3.27 8.24
N GLU A 55 10.45 2.83 9.51
CA GLU A 55 9.90 3.60 10.64
C GLU A 55 8.51 4.22 10.40
N LEU A 56 7.63 3.48 9.74
CA LEU A 56 6.25 3.91 9.52
C LEU A 56 5.36 3.60 10.74
N PRO A 57 4.26 4.37 10.91
CA PRO A 57 3.22 4.01 11.86
C PRO A 57 2.60 2.64 11.59
N ALA A 58 1.88 2.11 12.57
CA ALA A 58 1.25 0.79 12.45
C ALA A 58 0.19 0.75 11.33
N CYS A 59 0.19 -0.36 10.58
CA CYS A 59 -0.79 -0.66 9.55
C CYS A 59 -1.42 -2.04 9.81
N ARG A 60 -2.73 -2.08 10.07
CA ARG A 60 -3.45 -3.32 10.39
C ARG A 60 -3.96 -3.99 9.12
N LEU A 61 -3.69 -5.28 8.96
CA LEU A 61 -4.28 -6.12 7.93
C LEU A 61 -5.59 -6.76 8.40
N THR A 62 -6.55 -6.88 7.49
CA THR A 62 -7.69 -7.78 7.61
C THR A 62 -7.82 -8.62 6.35
N VAL A 63 -7.67 -9.93 6.47
CA VAL A 63 -7.94 -10.90 5.41
C VAL A 63 -9.38 -11.37 5.56
N ALA A 64 -10.26 -10.82 4.73
CA ALA A 64 -11.67 -11.16 4.76
C ALA A 64 -11.91 -12.43 3.95
N ASP A 65 -12.30 -13.52 4.61
CA ASP A 65 -12.60 -14.80 3.96
C ASP A 65 -13.96 -14.79 3.26
N ARG A 66 -14.07 -13.94 2.25
CA ARG A 66 -15.28 -13.70 1.47
C ARG A 66 -14.93 -13.21 0.07
N PRO A 67 -15.88 -13.28 -0.89
CA PRO A 67 -15.65 -12.82 -2.25
C PRO A 67 -15.31 -11.33 -2.33
N GLN A 68 -14.47 -11.00 -3.29
CA GLN A 68 -14.18 -9.63 -3.71
C GLN A 68 -15.46 -8.84 -3.97
N ARG A 69 -15.44 -7.57 -3.57
CA ARG A 69 -16.46 -6.62 -4.03
C ARG A 69 -16.35 -6.48 -5.54
N HIS A 70 -17.49 -6.52 -6.20
CA HIS A 70 -17.57 -6.42 -7.63
C HIS A 70 -18.86 -5.74 -8.06
N ARG A 71 -18.84 -5.20 -9.28
CA ARG A 71 -20.01 -4.72 -10.00
C ARG A 71 -20.11 -5.44 -11.33
N THR A 72 -21.31 -5.84 -11.71
CA THR A 72 -21.61 -6.40 -13.03
C THR A 72 -22.49 -5.45 -13.82
N ARG A 73 -22.28 -5.41 -15.13
CA ARG A 73 -23.13 -4.73 -16.10
C ARG A 73 -23.40 -5.70 -17.24
N GLU A 74 -24.67 -5.94 -17.56
CA GLU A 74 -25.09 -6.86 -18.64
C GLU A 74 -24.46 -8.26 -18.52
N GLY A 75 -24.36 -8.79 -17.30
CA GLY A 75 -23.77 -10.11 -17.05
C GLY A 75 -22.24 -10.17 -17.14
N ARG A 76 -21.55 -9.06 -17.46
CA ARG A 76 -20.08 -8.96 -17.49
C ARG A 76 -19.55 -8.27 -16.24
N LEU A 77 -18.40 -8.74 -15.76
CA LEU A 77 -17.68 -8.12 -14.64
C LEU A 77 -17.09 -6.79 -15.09
N GLU A 78 -17.53 -5.68 -14.47
CA GLU A 78 -17.10 -4.32 -14.80
C GLU A 78 -15.97 -3.86 -13.87
N LEU A 79 -16.10 -4.16 -12.57
CA LEU A 79 -15.12 -3.78 -11.55
C LEU A 79 -14.94 -4.93 -10.56
N LYS A 80 -13.70 -5.15 -10.13
CA LYS A 80 -13.37 -5.99 -8.96
C LYS A 80 -12.33 -5.29 -8.10
N THR A 81 -12.55 -5.32 -6.79
CA THR A 81 -11.62 -4.78 -5.80
C THR A 81 -11.00 -5.93 -5.02
N TYR A 82 -9.70 -6.13 -5.21
CA TYR A 82 -8.91 -7.18 -4.54
C TYR A 82 -8.66 -6.87 -3.07
N GLY A 83 -8.37 -5.60 -2.79
CA GLY A 83 -8.20 -5.04 -1.48
C GLY A 83 -8.36 -3.53 -1.52
N TYR A 84 -8.24 -2.89 -0.36
CA TYR A 84 -8.18 -1.44 -0.26
C TYR A 84 -7.42 -1.04 1.01
N TYR A 85 -6.90 0.18 0.97
CA TYR A 85 -6.25 0.85 2.08
C TYR A 85 -7.18 1.94 2.66
N ARG A 86 -7.06 2.19 3.96
CA ARG A 86 -7.62 3.36 4.62
C ARG A 86 -6.60 3.98 5.54
N VAL A 87 -6.58 5.30 5.57
CA VAL A 87 -5.78 6.10 6.48
C VAL A 87 -6.68 6.85 7.45
N ALA A 88 -6.31 6.80 8.73
CA ALA A 88 -6.86 7.67 9.77
C ALA A 88 -6.02 8.93 9.88
N TRP A 89 -6.69 10.08 9.98
CA TRP A 89 -6.07 11.40 10.08
C TRP A 89 -6.37 12.01 11.45
N ASP A 90 -5.36 12.63 12.04
CA ASP A 90 -5.43 13.32 13.32
C ASP A 90 -4.61 14.60 13.23
N ASP A 91 -5.22 15.73 13.56
CA ASP A 91 -4.66 17.07 13.42
C ASP A 91 -3.98 17.33 12.05
N GLY A 92 -4.63 16.86 10.98
CA GLY A 92 -4.12 17.00 9.61
C GLY A 92 -2.91 16.11 9.27
N GLN A 93 -2.51 15.18 10.15
CA GLN A 93 -1.42 14.22 9.93
C GLN A 93 -1.94 12.78 9.84
N PRO A 94 -1.41 11.95 8.93
CA PRO A 94 -1.81 10.56 8.81
C PRO A 94 -1.18 9.72 9.93
N GLN A 95 -2.01 9.04 10.72
CA GLN A 95 -1.56 8.34 11.94
C GLN A 95 -1.47 6.83 11.79
N ARG A 96 -2.51 6.19 11.24
CA ARG A 96 -2.62 4.73 11.21
C ARG A 96 -3.23 4.26 9.91
N GLY A 97 -2.75 3.12 9.44
CA GLY A 97 -3.25 2.44 8.24
C GLY A 97 -4.12 1.25 8.56
N THR A 98 -5.11 0.98 7.71
CA THR A 98 -5.77 -0.33 7.67
C THR A 98 -5.82 -0.82 6.23
N ILE A 99 -5.46 -2.08 6.02
CA ILE A 99 -5.53 -2.78 4.74
C ILE A 99 -6.58 -3.88 4.88
N ARG A 100 -7.47 -4.00 3.90
CA ARG A 100 -8.36 -5.15 3.80
C ARG A 100 -8.22 -5.85 2.46
N ILE A 101 -7.99 -7.16 2.48
CA ILE A 101 -7.88 -8.00 1.28
C ILE A 101 -8.96 -9.08 1.32
N TYR A 102 -9.58 -9.35 0.17
CA TYR A 102 -10.57 -10.43 0.02
C TYR A 102 -9.88 -11.74 -0.36
N ASN A 103 -10.10 -12.80 0.42
CA ASN A 103 -9.46 -14.09 0.20
C ASN A 103 -10.07 -14.88 -0.97
N LEU A 104 -11.28 -14.53 -1.43
CA LEU A 104 -11.98 -15.26 -2.49
C LEU A 104 -12.23 -14.38 -3.72
N THR A 105 -12.10 -14.96 -4.91
CA THR A 105 -12.40 -14.30 -6.20
C THR A 105 -13.86 -13.87 -6.31
N ALA A 106 -14.12 -12.78 -7.03
CA ALA A 106 -15.45 -12.16 -7.13
C ALA A 106 -16.58 -13.11 -7.57
N ILE A 107 -16.38 -13.82 -8.69
CA ILE A 107 -17.44 -14.60 -9.34
C ILE A 107 -17.42 -16.06 -8.89
N ARG A 108 -16.28 -16.74 -9.06
CA ARG A 108 -16.16 -18.18 -8.78
C ARG A 108 -15.95 -18.49 -7.30
N ARG A 109 -15.71 -17.48 -6.46
CA ARG A 109 -15.45 -17.61 -5.01
C ARG A 109 -14.30 -18.58 -4.68
N GLN A 110 -13.41 -18.81 -5.64
CA GLN A 110 -12.19 -19.59 -5.46
C GLN A 110 -11.20 -18.80 -4.62
N VAL A 111 -10.39 -19.50 -3.83
CA VAL A 111 -9.28 -18.89 -3.08
C VAL A 111 -8.37 -18.13 -4.03
N LEU A 112 -8.02 -16.91 -3.64
CA LEU A 112 -7.13 -16.04 -4.39
C LEU A 112 -5.74 -16.70 -4.49
N ALA A 113 -5.12 -16.67 -5.66
CA ALA A 113 -3.76 -17.22 -5.82
C ALA A 113 -2.77 -16.52 -4.85
N PRO A 114 -1.83 -17.25 -4.22
CA PRO A 114 -0.88 -16.67 -3.26
C PRO A 114 -0.12 -15.45 -3.80
N LYS A 115 0.33 -15.52 -5.05
CA LYS A 115 0.97 -14.41 -5.75
C LYS A 115 0.09 -13.16 -5.82
N VAL A 116 -1.19 -13.31 -6.15
CA VAL A 116 -2.13 -12.18 -6.24
C VAL A 116 -2.43 -11.59 -4.87
N PHE A 117 -2.50 -12.42 -3.83
CA PHE A 117 -2.61 -11.94 -2.45
C PHE A 117 -1.41 -11.05 -2.07
N LEU A 118 -0.18 -11.53 -2.31
CA LEU A 118 1.03 -10.80 -1.96
C LEU A 118 1.19 -9.51 -2.80
N GLU A 119 0.93 -9.56 -4.11
CA GLU A 119 0.89 -8.36 -4.96
C GLU A 119 -0.12 -7.31 -4.45
N THR A 120 -1.30 -7.75 -4.02
CA THR A 120 -2.32 -6.86 -3.43
C THR A 120 -1.79 -6.27 -2.12
N LEU A 121 -1.21 -7.08 -1.25
CA LEU A 121 -0.67 -6.60 0.04
C LEU A 121 0.42 -5.54 -0.15
N LEU A 122 1.36 -5.76 -1.06
CA LEU A 122 2.43 -4.81 -1.35
C LEU A 122 1.89 -3.52 -1.98
N HIS A 123 0.89 -3.63 -2.86
CA HIS A 123 0.21 -2.47 -3.44
C HIS A 123 -0.43 -1.58 -2.36
N GLU A 124 -1.23 -2.18 -1.47
CA GLU A 124 -1.89 -1.44 -0.40
C GLU A 124 -0.90 -0.91 0.65
N TRP A 125 0.24 -1.59 0.85
CA TRP A 125 1.30 -1.08 1.71
C TRP A 125 2.03 0.13 1.10
N VAL A 126 2.22 0.18 -0.23
CA VAL A 126 2.77 1.38 -0.87
C VAL A 126 1.81 2.57 -0.74
N HIS A 127 0.50 2.35 -0.76
CA HIS A 127 -0.45 3.40 -0.37
C HIS A 127 -0.19 3.88 1.06
N HIS A 128 0.03 2.97 2.02
CA HIS A 128 0.40 3.36 3.38
C HIS A 128 1.67 4.23 3.41
N TYR A 129 2.75 3.79 2.75
CA TYR A 129 4.01 4.54 2.64
C TYR A 129 3.83 5.92 2.00
N ASP A 130 2.99 6.06 0.98
CA ASP A 130 2.72 7.35 0.34
C ASP A 130 2.11 8.38 1.32
N PHE A 131 1.19 7.94 2.17
CA PHE A 131 0.58 8.82 3.17
C PHE A 131 1.53 9.08 4.32
N THR A 132 2.05 8.04 4.98
CA THR A 132 2.76 8.18 6.26
C THR A 132 4.26 8.39 6.12
N GLY A 133 4.86 7.88 5.04
CA GLY A 133 6.26 8.09 4.70
C GLY A 133 6.46 9.37 3.89
N LEU A 134 5.84 9.47 2.71
CA LEU A 134 6.04 10.61 1.80
C LEU A 134 5.23 11.87 2.17
N GLY A 135 4.28 11.76 3.10
CA GLY A 135 3.41 12.89 3.47
C GLY A 135 2.60 13.40 2.28
N LEU A 136 2.06 12.49 1.46
CA LEU A 136 1.16 12.83 0.38
C LEU A 136 -0.28 12.91 0.92
N ASP A 137 -1.04 13.88 0.44
CA ASP A 137 -2.49 14.03 0.72
C ASP A 137 -3.34 13.07 -0.13
N ARG A 138 -2.77 12.53 -1.20
CA ARG A 138 -3.34 11.49 -2.07
C ARG A 138 -2.25 10.55 -2.55
N SER A 139 -2.61 9.30 -2.84
CA SER A 139 -1.70 8.31 -3.42
C SER A 139 -2.18 7.87 -4.81
N PRO A 140 -1.97 8.69 -5.86
CA PRO A 140 -2.33 8.31 -7.22
C PRO A 140 -1.38 7.23 -7.76
N HIS A 141 -1.93 6.33 -8.58
CA HIS A 141 -1.19 5.27 -9.30
C HIS A 141 -0.31 5.84 -10.43
N THR A 142 0.71 6.61 -10.07
CA THR A 142 1.70 7.17 -11.01
C THR A 142 2.75 6.13 -11.40
N SER A 143 3.62 6.44 -12.37
CA SER A 143 4.79 5.60 -12.67
C SER A 143 5.69 5.40 -11.44
N GLY A 144 5.87 6.44 -10.61
CA GLY A 144 6.63 6.36 -9.37
C GLY A 144 5.98 5.42 -8.33
N PHE A 145 4.65 5.45 -8.21
CA PHE A 145 3.93 4.48 -7.37
C PHE A 145 4.23 3.03 -7.79
N PHE A 146 4.12 2.73 -9.09
CA PHE A 146 4.40 1.37 -9.59
C PHE A 146 5.88 0.99 -9.46
N ALA A 147 6.80 1.96 -9.60
CA ALA A 147 8.22 1.74 -9.36
C ALA A 147 8.47 1.38 -7.88
N ARG A 148 7.82 2.05 -6.92
CA ARG A 148 7.92 1.70 -5.50
C ARG A 148 7.39 0.29 -5.21
N VAL A 149 6.23 -0.09 -5.77
CA VAL A 149 5.71 -1.47 -5.65
C VAL A 149 6.72 -2.49 -6.14
N ARG A 150 7.35 -2.24 -7.30
CA ARG A 150 8.39 -3.11 -7.85
C ARG A 150 9.63 -3.15 -6.97
N SER A 151 10.11 -1.99 -6.51
CA SER A 151 11.28 -1.89 -5.63
C SER A 151 11.10 -2.69 -4.34
N VAL A 152 9.90 -2.67 -3.74
CA VAL A 152 9.57 -3.50 -2.56
C VAL A 152 9.62 -4.99 -2.91
N ALA A 153 9.02 -5.40 -4.02
CA ALA A 153 9.01 -6.79 -4.47
C ALA A 153 10.43 -7.32 -4.75
N GLU A 154 11.27 -6.53 -5.41
CA GLU A 154 12.69 -6.82 -5.68
C GLU A 154 13.48 -6.94 -4.37
N THR A 155 13.27 -6.02 -3.43
CA THR A 155 13.88 -6.05 -2.09
C THR A 155 13.53 -7.33 -1.34
N LEU A 156 12.27 -7.79 -1.46
CA LEU A 156 11.78 -9.03 -0.88
C LEU A 156 12.24 -10.28 -1.63
N GLY A 157 12.91 -10.15 -2.78
CA GLY A 157 13.34 -11.28 -3.60
C GLY A 157 12.17 -12.09 -4.19
N VAL A 158 11.00 -11.48 -4.29
CA VAL A 158 9.78 -12.07 -4.83
C VAL A 158 9.51 -11.37 -6.16
N GLY A 159 10.03 -11.95 -7.25
CA GLY A 159 9.92 -11.35 -8.58
C GLY A 159 8.46 -11.15 -8.98
N PHE A 160 7.95 -9.92 -8.90
CA PHE A 160 6.58 -9.60 -9.30
C PHE A 160 6.54 -8.73 -10.55
N VAL A 161 5.68 -9.15 -11.48
CA VAL A 161 5.19 -8.35 -12.61
C VAL A 161 3.99 -7.60 -12.06
N ALA A 162 3.93 -6.29 -12.32
CA ALA A 162 2.88 -5.40 -11.81
C ALA A 162 1.47 -6.03 -11.90
N PRO A 163 0.58 -5.74 -10.94
CA PRO A 163 -0.80 -6.22 -10.99
C PRO A 163 -1.42 -5.91 -12.36
N PRO A 164 -2.33 -6.77 -12.86
CA PRO A 164 -2.89 -6.65 -14.20
C PRO A 164 -3.38 -5.22 -14.43
N LYS A 165 -2.94 -4.62 -15.55
CA LYS A 165 -3.37 -3.27 -15.97
C LYS A 165 -4.87 -3.17 -15.78
N ARG A 166 -5.32 -2.21 -14.95
CA ARG A 166 -6.70 -1.77 -14.96
C ARG A 166 -7.02 -1.35 -16.38
N ASP A 167 -8.16 -1.80 -16.91
CA ASP A 167 -8.73 -1.12 -18.07
C ASP A 167 -8.91 0.35 -17.70
N GLN A 168 -8.31 1.22 -18.49
CA GLN A 168 -8.13 2.66 -18.23
C GLN A 168 -9.46 3.45 -18.18
N THR A 169 -10.60 2.78 -18.33
CA THR A 169 -11.95 3.37 -18.23
C THR A 169 -12.37 3.67 -16.79
N SER A 170 -11.62 3.22 -15.79
CA SER A 170 -11.91 3.50 -14.39
C SER A 170 -11.20 4.79 -13.95
N GLN A 171 -11.96 5.86 -13.70
CA GLN A 171 -11.57 6.99 -12.83
C GLN A 171 -10.92 6.47 -11.53
N PRO A 172 -10.07 7.25 -10.82
CA PRO A 172 -9.29 6.76 -9.68
C PRO A 172 -10.22 6.04 -8.72
N ALA A 173 -10.16 4.70 -8.73
CA ALA A 173 -11.11 3.90 -7.98
C ALA A 173 -10.89 4.17 -6.49
N ASP A 174 -11.99 4.14 -5.74
CA ASP A 174 -12.11 4.28 -4.28
C ASP A 174 -11.31 3.22 -3.47
N ASP A 175 -10.08 2.89 -3.85
CA ASP A 175 -9.21 1.94 -3.12
C ASP A 175 -8.58 2.58 -1.89
N VAL A 176 -8.61 3.93 -1.81
CA VAL A 176 -8.23 4.67 -0.61
C VAL A 176 -9.47 5.35 -0.06
N MET A 177 -9.97 4.86 1.08
CA MET A 177 -11.03 5.56 1.80
C MET A 177 -10.43 6.36 2.96
N VAL A 178 -10.66 7.67 2.94
CA VAL A 178 -10.32 8.58 4.05
C VAL A 178 -11.40 8.44 5.12
N GLN A 179 -11.02 8.12 6.35
CA GLN A 179 -11.94 8.17 7.48
C GLN A 179 -11.75 9.49 8.24
N PRO A 180 -12.82 10.26 8.50
CA PRO A 180 -12.77 11.35 9.47
C PRO A 180 -12.64 10.73 10.87
N ASP A 181 -11.55 10.99 11.59
CA ASP A 181 -11.33 10.36 12.89
C ASP A 181 -12.02 11.13 14.03
N ARG A 182 -12.60 10.34 14.95
CA ARG A 182 -12.94 10.74 16.33
C ARG A 182 -12.00 9.95 17.22
N LEU A 183 -10.74 10.35 17.38
CA LEU A 183 -9.88 9.97 18.51
C LEU A 183 -8.69 10.95 18.59
N ARG A 184 -8.19 11.14 19.82
CA ARG A 184 -7.41 12.28 20.36
C ARG A 184 -5.90 12.27 20.02
N PRO A 185 -5.19 13.42 20.16
CA PRO A 185 -3.90 13.67 19.54
C PRO A 185 -2.75 12.91 20.18
N GLY A 186 -1.90 12.31 19.34
CA GLY A 186 -0.67 11.65 19.78
C GLY A 186 0.24 11.13 18.68
N GLY A 187 0.25 11.76 17.50
CA GLY A 187 1.11 11.35 16.40
C GLY A 187 2.57 11.72 16.58
N VAL A 188 3.46 10.74 16.44
CA VAL A 188 4.90 10.98 16.35
C VAL A 188 5.19 11.49 14.94
N ALA A 189 5.83 12.64 14.85
CA ALA A 189 6.19 13.24 13.57
C ALA A 189 7.23 12.35 12.84
N PRO A 190 7.20 12.28 11.49
CA PRO A 190 8.04 11.36 10.73
C PRO A 190 9.53 11.58 11.03
N PRO A 191 10.35 10.51 11.07
CA PRO A 191 11.79 10.57 11.33
C PRO A 191 12.54 11.56 10.44
N GLN A 192 13.65 12.10 10.96
CA GLN A 192 14.42 13.15 10.29
C GLN A 192 14.92 12.76 8.89
N TRP A 193 15.41 11.52 8.71
CA TRP A 193 15.93 11.05 7.42
C TRP A 193 14.84 10.99 6.32
N ILE A 194 13.58 10.70 6.68
CA ILE A 194 12.44 10.74 5.75
C ILE A 194 12.21 12.19 5.30
N ARG A 195 12.28 13.14 6.24
CA ARG A 195 12.16 14.57 5.93
C ARG A 195 13.30 15.05 5.03
N GLU A 196 14.51 14.55 5.25
CA GLU A 196 15.69 14.86 4.43
C GLU A 196 15.57 14.26 3.03
N GLN A 197 15.07 13.03 2.89
CA GLN A 197 14.79 12.41 1.59
C GLN A 197 13.71 13.21 0.83
N ILE A 198 12.59 13.55 1.47
CA ILE A 198 11.54 14.41 0.90
C ILE A 198 12.12 15.78 0.51
N ALA A 199 12.96 16.38 1.36
CA ALA A 199 13.59 17.66 1.09
C ALA A 199 14.60 17.58 -0.07
N SER A 200 15.33 16.48 -0.23
CA SER A 200 16.26 16.30 -1.36
C SER A 200 15.52 16.16 -2.70
N ILE A 201 14.30 15.61 -2.71
CA ILE A 201 13.52 15.34 -3.93
C ILE A 201 12.59 16.53 -4.28
N PHE A 202 12.11 17.28 -3.28
CA PHE A 202 11.13 18.35 -3.45
C PHE A 202 11.61 19.74 -3.01
N GLY A 203 12.72 19.83 -2.29
CA GLY A 203 13.29 21.07 -1.74
C GLY A 203 14.23 21.78 -2.69
N GLY A 204 13.75 22.10 -3.90
CA GLY A 204 14.40 23.04 -4.82
C GLY A 204 13.54 24.27 -4.99
N GLY A 205 13.55 25.19 -4.02
CA GLY A 205 12.73 26.39 -4.12
C GLY A 205 12.61 27.25 -2.84
N ARG A 206 13.73 27.56 -2.19
CA ARG A 206 13.85 28.82 -1.44
C ARG A 206 15.19 29.44 -1.75
N GLY A 207 15.17 30.36 -2.71
CA GLY A 207 16.31 31.18 -3.09
C GLY A 207 15.82 32.60 -3.37
N ARG A 208 15.87 33.41 -2.31
CA ARG A 208 15.88 34.88 -2.22
C ARG A 208 14.65 35.65 -2.70
#